data_AF-Q979P3-F1
#
_entry.id   AF-Q979P3-F1
#
_cell.length_a   1.000
_cell.length_b   1.000
_cell.length_c   1.000
_cell.angle_alpha   90.00
_cell.angle_beta   90.00
_cell.angle_gamma   90.00
#
_symmetry.space_group_name_H-M   'P 1'
#
loop_
_entity.id
_entity.type
_entity.pdbx_description
1 polymer ?
#
loop_
_entity_poly.entity_id
_entity_poly.type
_entity_poly.pdbx_seq_one_letter_code
_entity_poly.pdbx_strand_id
1 'polypeptide(L)'
;MECEMCGKKTQHTTKVMIDGAILNVCDDCAKFGTPVIEHNNFKRVESVKVTLPEPATRVPDTHPAKNAVKKKISEEDLDIVEDYPEIVKNAREKLGMSQADLAARIFERKNVIASIERGDLLPDIKTARKLEKILGITLLEKA
;
A
#
# COMPACT_ATOMS: atom_id res chain seq x y z
N MET A 1 -30.67 14.34 -8.69
CA MET A 1 -30.24 13.00 -8.24
C MET A 1 -31.12 12.56 -7.07
N GLU A 2 -31.10 11.29 -6.68
CA GLU A 2 -31.97 10.75 -5.62
C GLU A 2 -31.13 10.20 -4.47
N CYS A 3 -31.58 10.41 -3.23
CA CYS A 3 -30.91 9.92 -2.03
C CYS A 3 -31.23 8.45 -1.80
N GLU A 4 -30.21 7.59 -1.81
CA GLU A 4 -30.34 6.13 -1.63
C GLU A 4 -30.79 5.73 -0.21
N MET A 5 -30.76 6.66 0.77
CA MET A 5 -31.24 6.43 2.14
C MET A 5 -32.69 6.86 2.38
N CYS A 6 -33.21 7.87 1.65
CA CYS A 6 -34.51 8.47 1.96
C CYS A 6 -35.40 8.78 0.74
N GLY A 7 -34.98 8.45 -0.49
CA GLY A 7 -35.75 8.68 -1.72
C GLY A 7 -35.97 10.16 -2.10
N LYS A 8 -35.46 11.11 -1.32
CA LYS A 8 -35.59 12.55 -1.63
C LYS A 8 -34.76 12.90 -2.87
N LYS A 9 -35.37 13.60 -3.82
CA LYS A 9 -34.66 14.19 -4.97
C LYS A 9 -33.90 15.44 -4.53
N THR A 10 -32.59 15.45 -4.76
CA THR A 10 -31.69 16.57 -4.40
C THR A 10 -30.83 17.00 -5.59
N GLN A 11 -30.20 18.17 -5.44
CA GLN A 11 -29.23 18.71 -6.41
C GLN A 11 -27.84 18.09 -6.22
N HIS A 12 -27.49 17.74 -4.98
CA HIS A 12 -26.22 17.13 -4.59
C HIS A 12 -26.45 15.87 -3.74
N THR A 13 -25.50 14.95 -3.78
CA THR A 13 -25.36 13.84 -2.83
C THR A 13 -23.90 13.66 -2.46
N THR A 14 -23.65 13.23 -1.23
CA THR A 14 -22.33 12.84 -0.75
C THR A 14 -22.25 11.31 -0.71
N LYS A 15 -21.11 10.74 -1.09
CA LYS A 15 -20.81 9.32 -0.84
C LYS A 15 -20.46 9.13 0.63
N VAL A 16 -21.27 8.33 1.32
CA VAL A 16 -21.03 7.97 2.72
C VAL A 16 -21.08 6.46 2.91
N MET A 17 -20.33 5.94 3.88
CA MET A 17 -20.41 4.55 4.31
C MET A 17 -21.38 4.44 5.49
N ILE A 18 -22.40 3.61 5.33
CA ILE A 18 -23.42 3.28 6.35
C ILE A 18 -23.50 1.74 6.40
N ASP A 19 -23.29 1.16 7.58
CA ASP A 19 -23.35 -0.30 7.82
C ASP A 19 -22.55 -1.17 6.81
N GLY A 20 -21.41 -0.64 6.35
CA GLY A 20 -20.52 -1.30 5.39
C GLY A 20 -20.92 -1.14 3.91
N ALA A 21 -22.08 -0.56 3.61
CA ALA A 21 -22.48 -0.16 2.26
C ALA A 21 -22.05 1.29 1.97
N ILE A 22 -21.60 1.58 0.74
CA ILE A 22 -21.33 2.94 0.28
C ILE A 22 -22.56 3.44 -0.48
N LEU A 23 -23.18 4.51 0.01
CA LEU A 23 -24.43 5.07 -0.52
C LEU A 23 -24.25 6.53 -0.93
N ASN A 24 -24.98 6.96 -1.97
CA ASN A 24 -25.13 8.36 -2.36
C ASN A 24 -26.32 8.97 -1.63
N VAL A 25 -26.07 9.87 -0.68
CA VAL A 25 -27.12 10.42 0.18
C VAL A 25 -27.15 11.95 0.18
N CYS A 26 -28.31 12.54 0.48
CA CYS A 26 -28.44 13.98 0.68
C CYS A 26 -27.76 14.46 1.97
N ASP A 27 -27.53 15.77 2.09
CA ASP A 27 -26.85 16.39 3.24
C ASP A 27 -27.50 16.04 4.58
N ASP A 28 -28.85 15.98 4.63
CA ASP A 28 -29.63 15.54 5.81
C ASP A 28 -29.27 14.13 6.31
N CYS A 29 -28.86 13.26 5.38
CA CYS A 29 -28.60 11.84 5.59
C CYS A 29 -27.09 11.53 5.70
N ALA A 30 -26.22 12.41 5.19
CA ALA A 30 -24.77 12.21 5.25
C ALA A 30 -24.24 12.07 6.69
N LYS A 31 -24.92 12.68 7.67
CA LYS A 31 -24.63 12.57 9.11
C LYS A 31 -24.75 11.17 9.72
N PHE A 32 -25.41 10.23 9.04
CA PHE A 32 -25.58 8.85 9.52
C PHE A 32 -24.44 7.91 9.09
N GLY A 33 -23.53 8.38 8.24
CA GLY A 33 -22.39 7.59 7.76
C GLY A 33 -21.08 8.36 7.83
N THR A 34 -19.98 7.67 7.50
CA THR A 34 -18.67 8.31 7.37
C THR A 34 -18.43 8.72 5.91
N PRO A 35 -17.99 9.96 5.61
CA PRO A 35 -17.77 10.39 4.24
C PRO A 35 -16.61 9.64 3.59
N VAL A 36 -16.84 9.07 2.40
CA VAL A 36 -15.82 8.34 1.65
C VAL A 36 -15.00 9.33 0.84
N ILE A 37 -13.81 9.69 1.34
CA ILE A 37 -12.86 10.54 0.62
C ILE A 37 -12.15 9.69 -0.44
N GLU A 38 -12.58 9.81 -1.69
CA GLU A 38 -11.82 9.30 -2.83
C GLU A 38 -10.52 10.12 -2.97
N HIS A 39 -9.44 9.64 -2.36
CA HIS A 39 -8.10 10.21 -2.50
C HIS A 39 -7.51 9.94 -3.89
N ASN A 40 -8.18 10.44 -4.93
CA ASN A 40 -7.75 10.33 -6.32
C ASN A 40 -6.64 11.36 -6.62
N ASN A 41 -5.53 11.25 -5.86
CA ASN A 41 -4.42 12.19 -5.84
C ASN A 41 -3.44 11.99 -7.01
N PHE A 42 -3.89 11.34 -8.09
CA PHE A 42 -3.25 11.47 -9.39
C PHE A 42 -3.56 12.86 -9.94
N LYS A 43 -2.67 13.80 -9.60
CA LYS A 43 -2.65 15.15 -10.17
C LYS A 43 -2.64 15.02 -11.68
N ARG A 44 -3.78 15.28 -12.33
CA ARG A 44 -3.94 15.27 -13.78
C ARG A 44 -3.06 16.37 -14.35
N VAL A 45 -1.82 16.03 -14.69
CA VAL A 45 -0.91 16.92 -15.40
C VAL A 45 -1.60 17.32 -16.70
N GLU A 46 -1.84 18.62 -16.84
CA GLU A 46 -2.43 19.19 -18.04
C GLU A 46 -1.56 18.84 -19.25
N SER A 47 -2.22 18.61 -20.38
CA SER A 47 -1.67 17.99 -21.57
C SER A 47 -0.31 18.54 -22.02
N VAL A 48 0.77 17.88 -21.61
CA VAL A 48 2.05 17.97 -22.30
C VAL A 48 1.82 17.35 -23.69
N LYS A 49 1.88 18.18 -24.74
CA LYS A 49 1.87 17.71 -26.13
C LYS A 49 3.20 17.02 -26.42
N VAL A 50 3.31 15.75 -26.02
CA VAL A 50 4.39 14.87 -26.48
C VAL A 50 4.11 14.54 -27.93
N THR A 51 4.86 15.17 -28.84
CA THR A 51 4.89 14.78 -30.25
C THR A 51 5.49 13.38 -30.35
N LEU A 52 4.63 12.37 -30.49
CA LEU A 52 5.04 10.98 -30.65
C LEU A 52 5.72 10.81 -32.03
N PRO A 53 6.96 10.29 -32.10
CA PRO A 53 7.46 9.70 -33.34
C PRO A 53 6.62 8.46 -33.69
N GLU A 54 6.40 8.23 -34.98
CA GLU A 54 5.57 7.12 -35.45
C GLU A 54 6.16 5.73 -35.14
N PRO A 55 5.31 4.69 -35.00
CA PRO A 55 5.71 3.44 -34.36
C PRO A 55 6.43 2.48 -35.31
N ALA A 56 7.71 2.23 -35.05
CA ALA A 56 8.43 1.11 -35.64
C ALA A 56 8.18 -0.19 -34.86
N THR A 57 7.63 -1.19 -35.56
CA THR A 57 7.53 -2.62 -35.19
C THR A 57 6.70 -3.00 -33.95
N ARG A 58 5.61 -3.73 -34.22
CA ARG A 58 4.82 -4.47 -33.24
C ARG A 58 5.59 -5.70 -32.75
N VAL A 59 5.63 -5.92 -31.44
CA VAL A 59 5.74 -7.26 -30.84
C VAL A 59 4.50 -7.51 -29.96
N PRO A 60 3.92 -8.73 -29.96
CA PRO A 60 2.67 -8.98 -29.25
C PRO A 60 2.94 -9.42 -27.80
N ASP A 61 2.88 -8.48 -26.85
CA ASP A 61 2.86 -8.81 -25.42
C ASP A 61 1.49 -9.35 -24.98
N THR A 62 1.23 -10.61 -25.30
CA THR A 62 0.15 -11.39 -24.70
C THR A 62 0.51 -11.78 -23.27
N HIS A 63 0.15 -10.95 -22.28
CA HIS A 63 0.17 -11.37 -20.87
C HIS A 63 -1.24 -11.34 -20.26
N PRO A 64 -1.83 -12.52 -19.91
CA PRO A 64 -3.20 -12.59 -19.41
C PRO A 64 -3.30 -12.26 -17.92
N ALA A 65 -4.49 -11.83 -17.50
CA ALA A 65 -4.89 -11.88 -16.10
C ALA A 65 -4.83 -13.33 -15.57
N LYS A 66 -4.20 -13.55 -14.41
CA LYS A 66 -4.29 -14.82 -13.68
C LYS A 66 -3.92 -14.72 -12.22
N ASN A 67 -4.86 -15.15 -11.38
CA ASN A 67 -4.59 -15.68 -10.05
C ASN A 67 -3.69 -16.93 -10.18
N ALA A 68 -2.56 -16.97 -9.48
CA ALA A 68 -1.79 -18.17 -9.13
C ALA A 68 -0.70 -17.74 -8.11
N VAL A 69 -0.72 -18.21 -6.87
CA VAL A 69 -0.21 -19.52 -6.41
C VAL A 69 1.32 -19.66 -6.58
N LYS A 70 1.99 -19.85 -5.43
CA LYS A 70 3.44 -19.95 -5.21
C LYS A 70 4.13 -20.96 -6.14
N LYS A 71 5.35 -20.66 -6.62
CA LYS A 71 6.46 -21.63 -6.63
C LYS A 71 7.87 -21.03 -6.82
N LYS A 72 8.66 -21.21 -5.75
CA LYS A 72 10.07 -21.67 -5.70
C LYS A 72 11.11 -21.05 -6.63
N ILE A 73 11.96 -20.22 -6.04
CA ILE A 73 13.41 -20.48 -6.05
C ILE A 73 13.70 -21.26 -4.77
N SER A 74 14.45 -22.35 -4.88
CA SER A 74 14.87 -23.19 -3.76
C SER A 74 16.22 -22.72 -3.20
N GLU A 75 16.32 -22.75 -1.85
CA GLU A 75 17.50 -23.20 -1.07
C GLU A 75 18.74 -22.26 -1.12
N GLU A 76 19.63 -22.09 -0.12
CA GLU A 76 19.78 -22.53 1.28
C GLU A 76 20.14 -21.28 2.16
N ASP A 77 19.72 -21.05 3.42
CA ASP A 77 18.58 -21.51 4.24
C ASP A 77 18.20 -20.31 5.16
N LEU A 78 17.27 -19.41 4.79
CA LEU A 78 16.91 -18.23 5.60
C LEU A 78 15.46 -17.75 5.35
N ASP A 79 14.52 -18.14 6.21
CA ASP A 79 13.15 -17.62 6.22
C ASP A 79 13.05 -16.34 7.08
N ILE A 80 12.13 -15.45 6.70
CA ILE A 80 11.82 -14.26 7.49
C ILE A 80 10.76 -14.65 8.52
N VAL A 81 11.06 -14.42 9.80
CA VAL A 81 10.17 -14.73 10.93
C VAL A 81 8.77 -14.14 10.69
N GLU A 82 7.70 -14.90 10.89
CA GLU A 82 6.33 -14.46 10.59
C GLU A 82 5.96 -13.15 11.33
N ASP A 83 6.45 -12.98 12.57
CA ASP A 83 6.27 -11.79 13.40
C ASP A 83 7.23 -10.61 13.08
N TYR A 84 7.91 -10.62 11.93
CA TYR A 84 8.82 -9.53 11.52
C TYR A 84 8.23 -8.10 11.65
N PRO A 85 6.93 -7.82 11.43
CA PRO A 85 6.40 -6.46 11.55
C PRO A 85 6.49 -5.93 12.98
N GLU A 86 6.15 -6.78 13.96
CA GLU A 86 6.20 -6.43 15.37
C GLU A 86 7.63 -6.35 15.88
N ILE A 87 8.50 -7.28 15.47
CA ILE A 87 9.92 -7.29 15.87
C ILE A 87 10.61 -6.00 15.39
N VAL A 88 10.42 -5.62 14.12
CA VAL A 88 10.98 -4.37 13.55
C VAL A 88 10.45 -3.14 14.28
N LYS A 89 9.13 -3.05 14.49
CA LYS A 89 8.49 -1.92 15.17
C LYS A 89 8.99 -1.76 16.61
N ASN A 90 8.96 -2.85 17.39
CA ASN A 90 9.39 -2.87 18.78
C ASN A 90 10.87 -2.52 18.93
N ALA A 91 11.73 -2.98 18.02
CA ALA A 91 13.15 -2.62 18.04
C ALA A 91 13.41 -1.16 17.65
N ARG A 92 12.69 -0.62 16.65
CA ARG A 92 12.75 0.80 16.29
C ARG A 92 12.34 1.68 17.47
N GLU A 93 11.29 1.31 18.20
CA GLU A 93 10.77 2.05 19.35
C GLU A 93 11.71 1.98 20.57
N LYS A 94 12.30 0.81 20.86
CA LYS A 94 13.37 0.68 21.88
C LYS A 94 14.59 1.57 21.60
N LEU A 95 14.91 1.81 20.33
CA LEU A 95 16.00 2.68 19.90
C LEU A 95 15.58 4.16 19.72
N GLY A 96 14.30 4.51 19.99
CA GLY A 96 13.78 5.87 19.89
C GLY A 96 13.81 6.48 18.48
N MET A 97 13.92 5.67 17.42
CA MET A 97 14.05 6.16 16.05
C MET A 97 12.67 6.38 15.39
N SER A 98 12.54 7.40 14.55
CA SER A 98 11.38 7.49 13.66
C SER A 98 11.54 6.54 12.46
N GLN A 99 10.42 6.21 11.80
CA GLN A 99 10.44 5.45 10.54
C GLN A 99 11.29 6.12 9.45
N ALA A 100 11.39 7.45 9.46
CA ALA A 100 12.21 8.19 8.50
C ALA A 100 13.71 8.04 8.81
N ASP A 101 14.11 8.06 10.08
CA ASP A 101 15.51 7.89 10.49
C ASP A 101 15.99 6.46 10.25
N LEU A 102 15.13 5.47 10.53
CA LEU A 102 15.41 4.08 10.19
C LEU A 102 15.58 3.90 8.68
N ALA A 103 14.62 4.39 7.88
CA ALA A 103 14.68 4.35 6.42
C ALA A 103 15.95 4.98 5.85
N ALA A 104 16.37 6.15 6.37
CA ALA A 104 17.61 6.81 5.98
C ALA A 104 18.86 5.96 6.26
N ARG A 105 18.90 5.24 7.39
CA ARG A 105 20.05 4.38 7.78
C ARG A 105 20.18 3.11 6.92
N ILE A 106 19.07 2.52 6.47
CA ILE A 106 19.05 1.34 5.58
C ILE A 106 19.04 1.68 4.08
N PHE A 107 19.05 2.96 3.72
CA PHE A 107 18.92 3.47 2.35
C PHE A 107 17.63 3.01 1.65
N GLU A 108 16.51 3.03 2.39
CA GLU A 108 15.17 2.71 1.88
C GLU A 108 14.25 3.93 1.97
N ARG A 109 13.07 3.84 1.34
CA ARG A 109 12.04 4.89 1.48
C ARG A 109 11.23 4.69 2.76
N LYS A 110 10.81 5.77 3.42
CA LYS A 110 9.92 5.73 4.61
C LYS A 110 8.70 4.80 4.41
N ASN A 111 8.08 4.85 3.23
CA ASN A 111 6.90 4.02 2.92
C ASN A 111 7.20 2.52 2.90
N VAL A 112 8.41 2.10 2.50
CA VAL A 112 8.84 0.69 2.52
C VAL A 112 8.85 0.21 3.97
N ILE A 113 9.43 1.01 4.88
CA ILE A 113 9.53 0.68 6.30
C ILE A 113 8.14 0.70 6.96
N ALA A 114 7.30 1.66 6.62
CA ALA A 114 5.92 1.70 7.09
C ALA A 114 5.08 0.49 6.61
N SER A 115 5.34 -0.04 5.40
CA SER A 115 4.68 -1.26 4.92
C SER A 115 5.24 -2.54 5.56
N ILE A 116 6.54 -2.58 5.89
CA ILE A 116 7.16 -3.66 6.66
C ILE A 116 6.59 -3.70 8.08
N GLU A 117 6.53 -2.56 8.79
CA GLU A 117 5.93 -2.44 10.14
C GLU A 117 4.42 -2.72 10.19
N ARG A 118 3.73 -2.78 9.04
CA ARG A 118 2.31 -3.19 8.94
C ARG A 118 2.12 -4.64 8.46
N GLY A 119 3.17 -5.31 7.98
CA GLY A 119 3.06 -6.64 7.34
C GLY A 119 2.56 -6.63 5.90
N ASP A 120 2.34 -5.46 5.28
CA ASP A 120 1.90 -5.34 3.88
C ASP A 120 3.00 -5.76 2.87
N LEU A 121 4.27 -5.71 3.31
CA LEU A 121 5.43 -5.90 2.45
C LEU A 121 6.50 -6.76 3.15
N LEU A 122 6.77 -7.92 2.57
CA LEU A 122 7.91 -8.75 2.94
C LEU A 122 9.22 -8.05 2.50
N PRO A 123 10.19 -7.82 3.40
CA PRO A 123 11.48 -7.25 3.01
C PRO A 123 12.31 -8.25 2.20
N ASP A 124 13.12 -7.76 1.25
CA ASP A 124 14.18 -8.58 0.63
C ASP A 124 15.22 -9.01 1.68
N ILE A 125 15.87 -10.16 1.49
CA ILE A 125 16.90 -10.71 2.39
C ILE A 125 18.02 -9.67 2.63
N LYS A 126 18.34 -8.86 1.62
CA LYS A 126 19.30 -7.75 1.74
C LYS A 126 18.81 -6.68 2.70
N THR A 127 17.52 -6.35 2.68
CA THR A 127 16.91 -5.33 3.54
C THR A 127 16.69 -5.85 4.96
N ALA A 128 16.27 -7.11 5.11
CA ALA A 128 16.21 -7.81 6.40
C ALA A 128 17.59 -7.81 7.09
N ARG A 129 18.66 -8.23 6.41
CA ARG A 129 20.04 -8.23 6.95
C ARG A 129 20.55 -6.83 7.34
N LYS A 130 20.09 -5.77 6.67
CA LYS A 130 20.41 -4.39 7.08
C LYS A 130 19.64 -3.99 8.34
N LEU A 131 18.35 -4.36 8.42
CA LEU A 131 17.50 -4.12 9.60
C LEU A 131 18.09 -4.81 10.83
N GLU A 132 18.48 -6.08 10.74
CA GLU A 132 19.15 -6.83 11.82
C GLU A 132 20.35 -6.07 12.39
N LYS A 133 21.25 -5.59 11.53
CA LYS A 133 22.47 -4.87 11.93
C LYS A 133 22.22 -3.52 12.60
N ILE A 134 21.15 -2.81 12.24
CA ILE A 134 20.85 -1.47 12.76
C ILE A 134 19.94 -1.53 14.00
N LEU A 135 19.03 -2.50 14.04
CA LEU A 135 18.06 -2.67 15.11
C LEU A 135 18.51 -3.67 16.19
N GLY A 136 19.57 -4.45 15.94
CA GLY A 136 20.10 -5.43 16.89
C GLY A 136 19.19 -6.65 17.10
N ILE A 137 18.41 -7.00 16.08
CA ILE A 137 17.41 -8.07 16.07
C ILE A 137 17.80 -9.19 15.12
N THR A 138 17.22 -10.37 15.33
CA THR A 138 17.19 -11.46 14.35
C THR A 138 15.88 -11.37 13.59
N LEU A 139 15.94 -11.35 12.26
CA LEU A 139 14.79 -11.40 11.35
C LEU A 139 14.89 -12.54 10.34
N LEU A 140 16.08 -13.08 10.13
CA LEU A 140 16.37 -14.20 9.24
C LEU A 140 16.70 -15.43 10.10
N GLU A 141 15.80 -16.41 10.12
CA GLU A 141 16.01 -17.69 10.79
C GLU A 141 16.41 -18.76 9.78
N LYS A 142 17.29 -19.68 10.18
CA LYS A 142 17.61 -20.84 9.34
C LYS A 142 16.45 -21.82 9.38
N ALA A 143 15.91 -22.10 8.19
CA ALA A 143 14.95 -23.17 7.94
C ALA A 143 15.58 -24.56 8.17
#